data_AF-A0A8S0PKT0-F1
#
_entry.id   AF-A0A8S0PKT0-F1
#
_cell.length_a   1.000
_cell.length_b   1.000
_cell.length_c   1.000
_cell.angle_alpha   90.00
_cell.angle_beta   90.00
_cell.angle_gamma   90.00
#
_symmetry.space_group_name_H-M   'P 1'
#
loop_
_entity.id
_entity.type
_entity.pdbx_description
1 polymer ?
#
loop_
_entity_poly.entity_id
_entity_poly.type
_entity_poly.pdbx_seq_one_letter_code
_entity_poly.pdbx_strand_id
1 'polypeptide(L)'
;MAYHAWFFGPSSHFMFHDAGKVSVEVRTALEPWIRVGRVTLQDIRAQAEYDGYYYNQFLIVNGCLHRQHFYANWTFFFDVDEYIYLPNGNTLESVLKEFSSVTQFTIEQNAKSSELCLNDSRFWVVAQAVVLGLGSGLCSGVAKE
;
A
#
# COMPACT_ATOMS: atom_id res chain seq x y z
N MET A 1 -6.05 4.24 6.83
CA MET A 1 -7.04 4.36 5.74
C MET A 1 -7.40 5.77 5.35
N ALA A 2 -8.02 6.59 6.20
CA ALA A 2 -8.43 7.96 5.82
C ALA A 2 -7.26 8.78 5.26
N TYR A 3 -6.10 8.72 5.93
CA TYR A 3 -4.86 9.32 5.47
C TYR A 3 -4.46 8.85 4.05
N HIS A 4 -4.37 7.53 3.83
CA HIS A 4 -4.02 6.96 2.52
C HIS A 4 -5.02 7.34 1.42
N ALA A 5 -6.32 7.34 1.74
CA ALA A 5 -7.38 7.73 0.81
C ALA A 5 -7.34 9.21 0.42
N TRP A 6 -6.82 10.07 1.30
CA TRP A 6 -6.52 11.47 1.03
C TRP A 6 -5.23 11.61 0.21
N PHE A 7 -4.15 10.93 0.62
CA PHE A 7 -2.83 11.00 0.00
C PHE A 7 -2.85 10.55 -1.47
N PHE A 8 -3.47 9.40 -1.75
CA PHE A 8 -3.57 8.85 -3.11
C PHE A 8 -4.70 9.46 -3.95
N GLY A 9 -5.50 10.37 -3.38
CA GLY A 9 -6.59 11.04 -4.06
C GLY A 9 -7.84 10.17 -4.27
N PRO A 10 -8.93 10.75 -4.81
CA PRO A 10 -10.23 10.12 -4.91
C PRO A 10 -10.27 8.89 -5.84
N SER A 11 -9.39 8.83 -6.83
CA SER A 11 -9.29 7.72 -7.80
C SER A 11 -8.56 6.49 -7.25
N SER A 12 -8.15 6.48 -5.98
CA SER A 12 -7.43 5.33 -5.42
C SER A 12 -8.36 4.19 -4.97
N HIS A 13 -7.90 2.96 -5.20
CA HIS A 13 -8.52 1.72 -4.75
C HIS A 13 -7.53 0.87 -3.94
N PHE A 14 -7.99 0.35 -2.80
CA PHE A 14 -7.16 -0.37 -1.84
C PHE A 14 -7.60 -1.84 -1.74
N MET A 15 -6.69 -2.76 -1.98
CA MET A 15 -6.87 -4.20 -1.89
C MET A 15 -6.18 -4.74 -0.64
N PHE A 16 -6.98 -5.13 0.35
CA PHE A 16 -6.53 -5.77 1.59
C PHE A 16 -6.56 -7.28 1.45
N HIS A 17 -5.50 -7.97 1.87
CA HIS A 17 -5.45 -9.42 1.87
C HIS A 17 -5.62 -9.96 3.30
N ASP A 18 -6.75 -10.62 3.55
CA ASP A 18 -7.06 -11.26 4.83
C ASP A 18 -6.55 -12.70 4.86
N ALA A 19 -5.44 -12.91 5.55
CA ALA A 19 -4.89 -14.22 5.88
C ALA A 19 -5.48 -14.81 7.18
N GLY A 20 -6.67 -14.37 7.61
CA GLY A 20 -7.31 -14.77 8.86
C GLY A 20 -6.91 -13.90 10.05
N LYS A 21 -6.50 -12.66 9.81
CA LYS A 21 -6.06 -11.70 10.84
C LYS A 21 -6.91 -10.44 10.89
N VAL A 22 -7.87 -10.27 9.99
CA VAL A 22 -8.82 -9.15 10.05
C VAL A 22 -9.82 -9.39 11.18
N SER A 23 -9.69 -8.58 12.24
CA SER A 23 -10.63 -8.59 13.36
C SER A 23 -11.96 -7.90 12.99
N VAL A 24 -12.95 -8.03 13.87
CA VAL A 24 -14.24 -7.33 13.72
C VAL A 24 -14.05 -5.81 13.71
N GLU A 25 -13.12 -5.31 14.52
CA GLU A 25 -12.78 -3.88 14.61
C GLU A 25 -12.14 -3.39 13.31
N VAL A 26 -11.17 -4.14 12.78
CA VAL A 26 -10.53 -3.81 11.48
C VAL A 26 -11.57 -3.83 10.37
N ARG A 27 -12.41 -4.87 10.30
CA ARG A 27 -13.49 -4.93 9.31
C ARG A 27 -14.44 -3.75 9.41
N THR A 28 -14.85 -3.40 10.64
CA THR A 28 -15.73 -2.24 10.88
C THR A 28 -15.08 -0.93 10.43
N ALA A 29 -13.78 -0.77 10.63
CA ALA A 29 -13.04 0.41 10.14
C ALA A 29 -12.93 0.46 8.60
N LEU A 30 -12.88 -0.70 7.94
CA LEU A 30 -12.83 -0.79 6.47
C LEU A 30 -14.21 -0.68 5.82
N GLU A 31 -15.28 -1.04 6.53
CA GLU A 31 -16.65 -1.14 5.99
C GLU A 31 -17.12 0.12 5.25
N PRO A 32 -16.92 1.37 5.74
CA PRO A 32 -17.31 2.56 4.99
C PRO A 32 -16.62 2.66 3.63
N TRP A 33 -15.36 2.23 3.53
CA TRP A 33 -14.56 2.28 2.30
C TRP A 33 -14.93 1.16 1.33
N ILE A 34 -15.29 -0.01 1.85
CA ILE A 34 -15.82 -1.13 1.07
C ILE A 34 -17.14 -0.72 0.41
N ARG A 35 -18.06 -0.12 1.17
CA ARG A 35 -19.39 0.30 0.66
C ARG A 35 -19.30 1.31 -0.49
N VAL A 36 -18.29 2.17 -0.49
CA VAL A 36 -18.07 3.16 -1.57
C VAL A 36 -17.15 2.64 -2.68
N GLY A 37 -16.81 1.34 -2.68
CA GLY A 37 -16.00 0.70 -3.72
C GLY A 37 -14.52 1.08 -3.71
N ARG A 38 -14.04 1.77 -2.67
CA ARG A 38 -12.63 2.17 -2.55
C ARG A 38 -11.76 1.11 -1.89
N VAL A 39 -12.36 0.13 -1.22
CA VAL A 39 -11.64 -1.01 -0.64
C VAL A 39 -12.21 -2.33 -1.14
N THR A 40 -11.32 -3.24 -1.54
CA THR A 40 -11.61 -4.68 -1.68
C THR A 40 -10.92 -5.42 -0.55
N LEU A 41 -11.68 -6.25 0.18
CA LEU A 41 -11.13 -7.19 1.14
C LEU A 41 -11.11 -8.59 0.53
N GLN A 42 -9.92 -9.09 0.22
CA GLN A 42 -9.71 -10.39 -0.38
C GLN A 42 -9.36 -11.43 0.69
N ASP A 43 -10.16 -12.49 0.79
CA ASP A 43 -9.84 -13.66 1.61
C ASP A 43 -8.77 -14.51 0.91
N ILE A 44 -7.66 -14.76 1.62
CA ILE A 44 -6.54 -15.56 1.14
C ILE A 44 -6.18 -16.69 2.10
N ARG A 45 -7.06 -17.06 3.04
CA ARG A 45 -6.78 -18.07 4.06
C ARG A 45 -6.37 -19.43 3.48
N ALA A 46 -6.94 -19.80 2.33
CA ALA A 46 -6.59 -21.03 1.61
C ALA A 46 -5.12 -21.07 1.14
N GLN A 47 -4.42 -19.93 1.05
CA GLN A 47 -2.98 -19.93 0.73
C GLN A 47 -2.15 -20.66 1.79
N ALA A 48 -2.64 -20.76 3.03
CA ALA A 48 -1.96 -21.51 4.09
C ALA A 48 -1.82 -23.02 3.79
N GLU A 49 -2.57 -23.55 2.82
CA GLU A 49 -2.50 -24.95 2.38
C GLU A 49 -1.31 -25.23 1.46
N TYR A 50 -0.69 -24.18 0.90
CA TYR A 50 0.42 -24.30 -0.05
C TYR A 50 1.74 -23.90 0.62
N ASP A 51 2.79 -24.68 0.35
CA ASP A 51 4.15 -24.34 0.74
C ASP A 51 4.67 -23.24 -0.19
N GLY A 52 4.66 -22.01 0.31
CA GLY A 52 5.10 -20.83 -0.43
C GLY A 52 6.24 -20.13 0.26
N TYR A 53 7.14 -19.60 -0.57
CA TYR A 53 8.26 -18.80 -0.10
C TYR A 53 7.78 -17.56 0.65
N TYR A 54 8.42 -17.29 1.79
CA TYR A 54 8.18 -16.12 2.64
C TYR A 54 6.68 -15.92 2.97
N TYR A 55 6.05 -16.95 3.53
CA TYR A 55 4.64 -16.92 3.97
C TYR A 55 3.66 -16.48 2.86
N ASN A 56 3.87 -16.95 1.62
CA ASN A 56 3.06 -16.65 0.43
C ASN A 56 3.04 -15.18 -0.02
N GLN A 57 3.87 -14.32 0.56
CA GLN A 57 3.75 -12.89 0.33
C GLN A 57 4.11 -12.48 -1.13
N PHE A 58 5.02 -13.19 -1.79
CA PHE A 58 5.26 -12.98 -3.23
C PHE A 58 4.08 -13.38 -4.11
N LEU A 59 3.32 -14.41 -3.73
CA LEU A 59 2.11 -14.81 -4.43
C LEU A 59 1.03 -13.72 -4.31
N ILE A 60 0.93 -13.10 -3.14
CA ILE A 60 0.04 -11.96 -2.89
C ILE A 60 0.41 -10.77 -3.79
N VAL A 61 1.69 -10.37 -3.80
CA VAL A 61 2.19 -9.26 -4.63
C VAL A 61 1.95 -9.55 -6.12
N ASN A 62 2.33 -10.75 -6.59
CA ASN A 62 2.15 -11.13 -7.98
C ASN A 62 0.67 -11.18 -8.39
N GLY A 63 -0.18 -11.73 -7.52
CA GLY A 63 -1.62 -11.75 -7.70
C GLY A 63 -2.21 -10.35 -7.82
N CYS A 64 -1.75 -9.41 -6.99
CA CYS A 64 -2.19 -8.02 -7.10
C CYS A 64 -1.70 -7.36 -8.39
N LEU A 65 -0.41 -7.51 -8.75
CA LEU A 65 0.14 -6.97 -9.99
C LEU A 65 -0.65 -7.43 -11.22
N HIS A 66 -0.90 -8.74 -11.34
CA HIS A 66 -1.65 -9.29 -12.47
C HIS A 66 -3.08 -8.77 -12.56
N ARG A 67 -3.74 -8.54 -11.42
CA ARG A 67 -5.11 -8.00 -11.39
C ARG A 67 -5.11 -6.50 -11.71
N GLN A 68 -4.26 -5.73 -11.04
CA GLN A 68 -4.28 -4.26 -11.09
C GLN A 68 -3.64 -3.68 -12.35
N HIS A 69 -2.82 -4.46 -13.06
CA HIS A 69 -2.17 -4.04 -14.31
C HIS A 69 -3.14 -3.41 -15.32
N PHE A 70 -4.40 -3.87 -15.36
CA PHE A 70 -5.41 -3.35 -16.28
C PHE A 70 -6.20 -2.17 -15.72
N TYR A 71 -6.27 -2.01 -14.40
CA TYR A 71 -7.14 -1.04 -13.71
C TYR A 71 -6.41 0.22 -13.22
N ALA A 72 -5.09 0.16 -13.04
CA ALA A 72 -4.30 1.25 -12.46
C ALA A 72 -3.16 1.69 -13.39
N ASN A 73 -2.79 2.97 -13.34
CA ASN A 73 -1.55 3.46 -13.97
C ASN A 73 -0.34 3.19 -13.08
N TRP A 74 -0.53 3.30 -11.77
CA TRP A 74 0.50 3.05 -10.76
C TRP A 74 -0.05 2.13 -9.67
N THR A 75 0.72 1.12 -9.30
CA THR A 75 0.40 0.18 -8.21
C THR A 75 1.46 0.31 -7.12
N PHE A 76 1.02 0.50 -5.88
CA PHE A 76 1.85 0.68 -4.70
C PHE A 76 1.68 -0.51 -3.74
N PHE A 77 2.78 -0.91 -3.10
CA PHE A 77 2.85 -2.04 -2.17
C PHE A 77 3.45 -1.60 -0.84
N PHE A 78 2.62 -1.21 0.12
CA PHE A 78 3.08 -0.65 1.40
C PHE A 78 2.25 -1.26 2.54
N ASP A 79 2.77 -1.23 3.76
CA ASP A 79 2.00 -1.66 4.92
C ASP A 79 1.03 -0.57 5.36
N VAL A 80 -0.17 -0.94 5.80
CA VAL A 80 -1.25 0.02 6.10
C VAL A 80 -0.89 1.03 7.21
N ASP A 81 0.04 0.66 8.09
CA ASP A 81 0.53 1.46 9.22
C ASP A 81 1.79 2.27 8.90
N GLU A 82 2.28 2.22 7.66
CA GLU A 82 3.31 3.12 7.15
C GLU A 82 2.72 4.49 6.79
N TYR A 83 3.53 5.54 6.95
CA TYR A 83 3.21 6.91 6.60
C TYR A 83 3.97 7.30 5.34
N ILE A 84 3.33 7.86 4.32
CA ILE A 84 3.99 8.25 3.06
C ILE A 84 4.27 9.75 3.02
N TYR A 85 5.55 10.12 3.09
CA TYR A 85 5.93 11.53 3.08
C TYR A 85 6.43 12.00 1.72
N LEU A 86 6.02 13.18 1.28
CA LEU A 86 6.59 13.83 0.10
C LEU A 86 7.38 15.07 0.54
N PRO A 87 8.70 15.11 0.28
CA PRO A 87 9.53 16.20 0.75
C PRO A 87 9.36 17.44 -0.13
N ASN A 88 9.83 18.59 0.36
CA ASN A 88 9.98 19.82 -0.42
C ASN A 88 8.69 20.38 -1.03
N GLY A 89 7.52 20.02 -0.49
CA GLY A 89 6.23 20.46 -1.02
C GLY A 89 5.82 19.77 -2.33
N ASN A 90 6.48 18.67 -2.70
CA ASN A 90 6.10 17.85 -3.86
C ASN A 90 4.68 17.27 -3.70
N THR A 91 4.01 17.05 -4.83
CA THR A 91 2.74 16.32 -4.87
C THR A 91 2.96 14.91 -5.40
N LEU A 92 2.04 13.99 -5.10
CA LEU A 92 2.13 12.63 -5.63
C LEU A 92 2.13 12.66 -7.17
N GLU A 93 1.31 13.52 -7.76
CA GLU A 93 1.25 13.74 -9.21
C GLU A 93 2.60 14.18 -9.80
N SER A 94 3.29 15.13 -9.17
CA SER A 94 4.59 15.61 -9.68
C SER A 94 5.64 14.51 -9.67
N VAL A 95 5.66 13.68 -8.62
CA VAL A 95 6.55 12.52 -8.51
C VAL A 95 6.21 11.47 -9.57
N LEU A 96 4.94 11.10 -9.71
CA LEU A 96 4.53 10.11 -10.72
C LEU A 96 4.82 10.56 -12.15
N LYS A 97 4.75 11.87 -12.41
CA LYS A 97 5.13 12.45 -13.70
C LYS A 97 6.63 12.38 -13.95
N GLU A 98 7.46 12.65 -12.94
CA GLU A 98 8.92 12.52 -13.02
C GLU A 98 9.34 11.09 -13.38
N PHE A 99 8.66 10.09 -12.82
CA PHE A 99 8.93 8.67 -13.09
C PHE A 99 8.17 8.08 -14.28
N SER A 100 7.52 8.90 -15.13
CA SER A 100 6.72 8.41 -16.26
C SER A 100 7.50 7.62 -17.31
N SER A 101 8.84 7.75 -17.36
CA SER A 101 9.71 7.00 -18.26
C SER A 101 10.20 5.65 -17.72
N VAL A 102 9.87 5.31 -16.47
CA VAL A 102 10.24 4.03 -15.86
C VAL A 102 9.01 3.19 -15.53
N THR A 103 9.19 1.88 -15.48
CA THR A 103 8.11 0.94 -15.15
C THR A 103 7.98 0.67 -13.66
N GLN A 104 9.01 1.03 -12.87
CA GLN A 104 9.04 0.86 -11.42
C GLN A 104 9.99 1.87 -10.78
N PHE A 105 9.69 2.26 -9.55
CA PHE A 105 10.61 2.94 -8.66
C PHE A 105 10.40 2.39 -7.25
N THR A 106 11.44 2.52 -6.42
CA THR A 106 11.40 2.13 -5.00
C THR A 106 11.26 3.36 -4.14
N ILE A 107 10.41 3.27 -3.12
CA ILE A 107 10.32 4.31 -2.09
C ILE A 107 11.30 3.95 -0.97
N GLU A 108 12.06 4.93 -0.52
CA GLU A 108 12.99 4.78 0.59
C GLU A 108 12.25 4.44 1.88
N GLN A 109 12.76 3.45 2.63
CA GLN A 109 12.25 3.11 3.94
C GLN A 109 13.15 3.64 5.04
N ASN A 110 12.54 4.38 5.95
CA ASN A 110 13.17 4.79 7.19
C ASN A 110 12.52 4.06 8.37
N ALA A 111 13.36 3.51 9.27
CA ALA A 111 12.88 2.78 10.42
C ALA A 111 12.06 3.69 11.34
N LYS A 112 10.93 3.18 11.83
CA LYS A 112 10.09 3.87 12.82
C LYS A 112 10.82 3.89 14.17
N SER A 113 11.61 4.92 14.43
CA SER A 113 12.23 5.14 15.74
C SER A 113 11.54 6.29 16.46
N SER A 114 11.18 6.08 17.73
CA SER A 114 10.75 7.16 18.64
C SER A 114 11.83 8.21 18.87
N GLU A 115 13.09 7.92 18.51
CA GLU A 115 14.24 8.83 18.58
C GLU A 115 14.52 9.57 17.26
N LEU A 116 13.91 9.13 16.15
CA LEU A 116 14.02 9.80 14.83
C LEU A 116 12.94 10.88 14.64
N CYS A 117 12.07 11.10 15.62
CA CYS A 117 11.21 12.28 15.68
C CYS A 117 12.05 13.49 16.13
N LEU A 118 12.86 14.04 15.23
CA LEU A 118 13.68 15.21 15.53
C LEU A 118 13.28 16.43 14.70
N ASN A 119 13.39 17.56 15.40
CA ASN A 119 13.20 18.96 15.04
C ASN A 119 14.05 19.44 13.83
N ASP A 120 14.51 18.54 12.95
CA ASP A 120 15.38 18.83 11.82
C ASP A 120 14.64 18.50 10.52
N SER A 121 14.39 19.54 9.73
CA SER A 121 13.64 19.56 8.47
C SER A 121 14.31 18.79 7.31
N ARG A 122 15.28 17.91 7.59
CA ARG A 122 16.25 17.43 6.59
C ARG A 122 16.29 15.93 6.32
N PHE A 123 15.36 15.13 6.86
CA PHE A 123 15.39 13.69 6.62
C PHE A 123 14.09 13.11 6.07
N TRP A 124 14.30 12.06 5.28
CA TRP A 124 13.62 11.71 4.05
C TRP A 124 12.41 10.80 4.26
N VAL A 125 11.74 10.55 3.15
CA VAL A 125 10.47 9.85 2.94
C VAL A 125 10.32 8.58 3.79
N VAL A 126 9.08 8.33 4.20
CA VAL A 126 8.63 7.11 4.87
C VAL A 126 7.69 6.36 3.91
N ALA A 127 7.62 5.04 4.12
CA ALA A 127 6.89 3.97 3.43
C ALA A 127 7.61 3.35 2.24
N GLN A 128 7.60 2.02 2.20
CA GLN A 128 8.10 1.24 1.09
C GLN A 128 7.11 1.20 -0.05
N ALA A 129 7.61 0.95 -1.25
CA ALA A 129 6.90 0.07 -2.16
C ALA A 129 7.74 -1.21 -2.30
N VAL A 130 7.23 -2.32 -1.76
CA VAL A 130 7.78 -3.69 -1.68
C VAL A 130 8.76 -3.98 -0.51
N VAL A 131 8.29 -4.35 0.69
CA VAL A 131 8.78 -5.51 1.49
C VAL A 131 7.61 -6.15 2.24
N LEU A 132 7.37 -7.37 1.81
CA LEU A 132 7.24 -8.57 2.60
C LEU A 132 7.40 -8.43 4.15
N GLY A 133 6.36 -7.95 4.85
CA GLY A 133 6.25 -7.91 6.30
C GLY A 133 5.09 -8.78 6.80
N LEU A 134 5.29 -9.49 7.92
CA LEU A 134 4.34 -10.45 8.47
C LEU A 134 3.03 -9.79 8.93
N GLY A 135 1.96 -10.04 8.17
CA GLY A 135 0.57 -9.83 8.61
C GLY A 135 -0.12 -8.69 7.86
N SER A 136 -1.10 -9.06 7.02
CA SER A 136 -1.98 -8.13 6.28
C SER A 136 -1.27 -7.19 5.30
N GLY A 137 -0.67 -7.75 4.24
CA GLY A 137 -0.14 -6.98 3.12
C GLY A 137 -1.24 -6.21 2.39
N LEU A 138 -1.06 -4.90 2.29
CA LEU A 138 -1.94 -3.99 1.57
C LEU A 138 -1.38 -3.75 0.16
N CYS A 139 -2.23 -3.91 -0.84
CA CYS A 139 -1.94 -3.48 -2.20
C CYS A 139 -2.83 -2.28 -2.49
N SER A 140 -2.27 -1.17 -2.98
CA SER A 140 -3.05 0.02 -3.33
C SER A 140 -2.83 0.34 -4.81
N GLY A 141 -3.91 0.30 -5.60
CA GLY A 141 -3.90 0.77 -6.98
C GLY A 141 -4.39 2.22 -7.03
N VAL A 142 -3.65 3.10 -7.69
CA VAL A 142 -4.19 4.42 -8.06
C VAL A 142 -4.82 4.29 -9.44
N ALA A 143 -6.15 4.41 -9.53
CA ALA A 143 -6.88 4.23 -10.77
C ALA A 143 -6.56 5.32 -11.78
N LYS A 144 -6.76 4.98 -13.05
CA LYS A 144 -6.70 5.89 -14.21
C LYS A 144 -7.69 7.04 -14.04
N GLU A 145 -7.24 8.27 -14.30
CA GLU A 145 -8.15 9.38 -14.65
C GLU A 145 -8.88 9.10 -15.96
#